data_AF-A0A258QZ71-F1
#
_entry.id   AF-A0A258QZ71-F1
#
_cell.length_a   1.000
_cell.length_b   1.000
_cell.length_c   1.000
_cell.angle_alpha   90.00
_cell.angle_beta   90.00
_cell.angle_gamma   90.00
#
_symmetry.space_group_name_H-M   'P 1'
#
loop_
_entity.id
_entity.type
_entity.pdbx_description
1 polymer ?
#
loop_
_entity_poly.entity_id
_entity_poly.type
_entity_poly.pdbx_seq_one_letter_code
_entity_poly.pdbx_strand_id
1 'polypeptide(L)'
;MTASTEWLSVESLDLEGQGVAHNAEGKVVFIEGALPGEQVQVSVFRRKNQWEQATITAMRRESSQRVTPRCRHFGTCGGCKMQHLQAGAQLATKQRALEDGLWHLAKVKPDQVLRPIEGPAWGYRYRARL
;
A
#
# COMPACT_ATOMS: atom_id res chain seq x y z
N MET A 1 -15.47 3.93 15.43
CA MET A 1 -15.90 3.21 14.21
C MET A 1 -15.69 4.15 13.04
N THR A 2 -15.04 3.70 11.97
CA THR A 2 -14.78 4.57 10.82
C THR A 2 -16.10 4.88 10.08
N ALA A 3 -16.44 6.15 9.94
CA ALA A 3 -17.63 6.57 9.23
C ALA A 3 -17.37 6.68 7.72
N SER A 4 -18.35 6.35 6.87
CA SER A 4 -18.21 6.44 5.41
C SER A 4 -17.88 7.86 4.91
N THR A 5 -18.30 8.88 5.67
CA THR A 5 -18.08 10.29 5.34
C THR A 5 -16.77 10.85 5.92
N GLU A 6 -16.05 10.07 6.72
CA GLU A 6 -14.79 10.48 7.36
C GLU A 6 -13.63 10.51 6.36
N TRP A 7 -12.84 11.59 6.39
CA TRP A 7 -11.65 11.71 5.55
C TRP A 7 -10.43 11.21 6.31
N LEU A 8 -9.87 10.10 5.86
CA LEU A 8 -8.67 9.49 6.40
C LEU A 8 -7.44 9.99 5.65
N SER A 9 -6.37 10.27 6.39
CA SER A 9 -5.06 10.59 5.83
C SER A 9 -4.22 9.33 5.80
N VAL A 10 -3.75 8.94 4.62
CA VAL A 10 -2.98 7.71 4.43
C VAL A 10 -1.51 8.02 4.74
N GLU A 11 -0.96 7.33 5.73
CA GLU A 11 0.34 7.64 6.32
C GLU A 11 1.45 6.75 5.74
N SER A 12 1.13 5.48 5.50
CA SER A 12 2.10 4.48 5.07
C SER A 12 1.45 3.36 4.25
N LEU A 13 2.27 2.40 3.80
CA LEU A 13 1.84 1.17 3.15
C LEU A 13 2.26 -0.02 3.98
N ASP A 14 1.43 -1.05 4.02
CA ASP A 14 1.82 -2.36 4.54
C ASP A 14 2.54 -3.22 3.48
N LEU A 15 2.92 -4.43 3.87
CA LEU A 15 3.59 -5.40 2.99
C LEU A 15 2.70 -5.91 1.85
N GLU A 16 1.38 -5.87 2.00
CA GLU A 16 0.39 -6.27 1.00
C GLU A 16 0.10 -5.14 -0.01
N GLY A 17 0.64 -3.93 0.22
CA GLY A 17 0.40 -2.74 -0.58
C GLY A 17 -0.93 -2.05 -0.27
N GLN A 18 -1.47 -2.25 0.93
CA GLN A 18 -2.63 -1.54 1.45
C GLN A 18 -2.17 -0.24 2.14
N GLY A 19 -2.90 0.84 1.93
CA GLY A 19 -2.70 2.09 2.65
C GLY A 19 -3.04 1.92 4.12
N VAL A 20 -2.23 2.48 5.01
CA VAL A 20 -2.47 2.47 6.45
C VAL A 20 -2.83 3.87 6.90
N ALA A 21 -3.94 3.98 7.62
CA ALA A 21 -4.42 5.22 8.23
C ALA A 21 -4.99 4.94 9.62
N HIS A 22 -5.24 6.00 10.38
CA HIS A 22 -5.97 5.93 11.64
C HIS A 22 -7.26 6.73 11.52
N ASN A 23 -8.36 6.18 12.05
CA ASN A 23 -9.61 6.94 12.19
C ASN A 23 -9.56 7.89 13.40
N ALA A 24 -10.62 8.68 13.59
CA ALA A 24 -10.73 9.66 14.69
C ALA A 24 -10.58 9.04 16.10
N GLU A 25 -10.82 7.74 16.26
CA GLU A 25 -10.64 7.01 17.53
C GLU A 25 -9.24 6.40 17.68
N GLY A 26 -8.33 6.63 16.72
CA GLY A 26 -6.98 6.08 16.71
C GLY A 26 -6.88 4.61 16.28
N LYS A 27 -7.97 4.04 15.74
CA LYS A 27 -7.99 2.64 15.28
C LYS A 27 -7.37 2.53 13.89
N VAL A 28 -6.54 1.50 13.68
CA VAL A 28 -5.86 1.25 12.40
C VAL A 28 -6.87 0.83 11.33
N VAL A 29 -6.77 1.43 10.15
CA VAL A 29 -7.58 1.11 8.97
C VAL A 29 -6.64 0.76 7.81
N PHE A 30 -6.76 -0.46 7.31
CA PHE A 30 -6.08 -0.94 6.10
C PHE A 30 -6.97 -0.66 4.89
N ILE A 31 -6.48 0.11 3.92
CA ILE A 31 -7.26 0.68 2.83
C ILE A 31 -6.73 0.15 1.50
N GLU A 32 -7.52 -0.68 0.83
CA GLU A 32 -7.17 -1.20 -0.48
C GLU A 32 -7.14 -0.10 -1.55
N GLY A 33 -6.03 -0.04 -2.29
CA GLY A 33 -5.84 0.90 -3.39
C GLY A 33 -5.43 2.31 -2.97
N ALA A 34 -5.20 2.57 -1.68
CA ALA A 34 -4.77 3.86 -1.14
C ALA A 34 -3.25 3.95 -1.01
N LEU A 35 -2.70 5.14 -1.23
CA LEU A 35 -1.27 5.41 -1.20
C LEU A 35 -0.92 6.49 -0.17
N PRO A 36 0.33 6.50 0.34
CA PRO A 36 0.77 7.51 1.28
C PRO A 36 0.66 8.92 0.70
N GLY A 37 0.23 9.86 1.55
CA GLY A 37 -0.01 11.26 1.19
C GLY A 37 -1.40 11.55 0.63
N GLU A 38 -2.25 10.52 0.52
CA GLU A 38 -3.64 10.68 0.06
C GLU A 38 -4.59 11.02 1.19
N GLN A 39 -5.69 11.66 0.81
CA GLN A 39 -6.84 11.87 1.68
C GLN A 39 -8.06 11.22 1.05
N VAL A 40 -8.61 10.20 1.71
CA VAL A 40 -9.64 9.31 1.15
C VAL A 40 -10.81 9.10 2.10
N GLN A 41 -11.99 8.89 1.55
CA GLN A 41 -13.12 8.25 2.23
C GLN A 41 -13.12 6.77 1.89
N VAL A 42 -13.64 5.95 2.80
CA VAL A 42 -13.56 4.49 2.69
C VAL A 42 -14.86 3.80 3.07
N SER A 43 -15.11 2.65 2.44
CA SER A 43 -16.15 1.70 2.84
C SER A 43 -15.51 0.51 3.54
N VAL A 44 -15.77 0.36 4.84
CA VAL A 44 -15.26 -0.73 5.66
C VAL A 44 -16.03 -2.02 5.36
N PHE A 45 -15.34 -3.07 4.92
CA PHE A 45 -15.93 -4.38 4.64
C PHE A 45 -15.57 -5.44 5.68
N ARG A 46 -14.55 -5.22 6.50
CA ARG A 46 -14.19 -6.15 7.59
C ARG A 46 -13.72 -5.40 8.83
N ARG A 47 -14.15 -5.89 10.00
CA ARG A 47 -13.88 -5.26 11.30
C ARG A 47 -13.30 -6.27 12.27
N LYS A 48 -12.30 -5.82 13.04
CA LYS A 48 -11.75 -6.49 14.23
C LYS A 48 -11.62 -5.48 15.35
N ASN A 49 -11.27 -5.95 16.55
CA ASN A 49 -11.18 -5.08 17.73
C ASN A 49 -10.11 -4.00 17.56
N GLN A 50 -8.96 -4.36 16.99
CA GLN A 50 -7.80 -3.47 16.87
C GLN A 50 -7.67 -2.80 15.49
N TRP A 51 -8.33 -3.34 14.45
CA TRP A 51 -8.17 -2.85 13.08
C TRP A 51 -9.41 -3.05 12.21
N GLU A 52 -9.45 -2.33 11.10
CA GLU A 52 -10.49 -2.41 10.07
C GLU A 52 -9.88 -2.56 8.68
N GLN A 53 -10.59 -3.19 7.76
CA GLN A 53 -10.23 -3.27 6.35
C GLN A 53 -11.31 -2.61 5.51
N ALA A 54 -10.89 -1.79 4.56
CA ALA A 54 -11.75 -0.93 3.78
C ALA A 54 -11.25 -0.75 2.34
N THR A 55 -12.13 -0.27 1.47
CA THR A 55 -11.82 0.13 0.09
C THR A 55 -12.14 1.61 -0.09
N ILE A 56 -11.37 2.32 -0.92
CA ILE A 56 -11.64 3.74 -1.23
C ILE A 56 -13.02 3.91 -1.85
N THR A 57 -13.78 4.90 -1.38
CA THR A 57 -15.04 5.36 -1.98
C THR A 57 -14.93 6.73 -2.63
N ALA A 58 -14.09 7.61 -2.08
CA ALA A 58 -13.78 8.90 -2.66
C ALA A 58 -12.34 9.33 -2.33
N MET A 59 -11.76 10.16 -3.19
CA MET A 59 -10.42 10.70 -3.02
C MET A 59 -10.46 12.22 -3.15
N ARG A 60 -9.95 12.93 -2.15
CA ARG A 60 -9.84 14.39 -2.15
C ARG A 60 -8.45 14.87 -2.53
N ARG A 61 -7.43 14.12 -2.14
CA ARG A 61 -6.03 14.40 -2.48
C ARG A 61 -5.38 13.12 -2.98
N GLU A 62 -4.80 13.20 -4.17
CA GLU A 62 -4.04 12.13 -4.81
C GLU A 62 -2.55 12.21 -4.44
N SER A 63 -1.90 11.05 -4.34
CA SER A 63 -0.45 10.99 -4.12
C SER A 63 0.29 11.38 -5.40
N SER A 64 1.40 12.11 -5.28
CA SER A 64 2.28 12.39 -6.43
C SER A 64 2.96 11.14 -7.00
N GLN A 65 2.85 10.01 -6.29
CA GLN A 65 3.40 8.72 -6.67
C GLN A 65 2.36 7.82 -7.35
N ARG A 66 1.10 8.27 -7.42
CA ARG A 66 0.03 7.53 -8.08
C ARG A 66 0.23 7.54 -9.59
N VAL A 67 0.01 6.39 -10.21
CA VAL A 67 -0.01 6.23 -11.66
C VAL A 67 -1.25 5.46 -12.07
N THR A 68 -1.72 5.68 -13.30
CA THR A 68 -2.82 4.87 -13.85
C THR A 68 -2.32 3.44 -14.13
N PRO A 69 -2.95 2.40 -13.57
CA PRO A 69 -2.61 1.02 -13.89
C PRO A 69 -2.70 0.73 -15.38
N ARG A 70 -1.71 0.05 -15.96
CA ARG A 70 -1.74 -0.33 -17.39
C ARG A 70 -2.60 -1.56 -17.68
N CYS A 71 -2.75 -2.46 -16.71
CA CYS A 71 -3.56 -3.65 -16.89
C CYS A 71 -5.04 -3.33 -16.63
N ARG A 72 -5.88 -3.55 -17.65
CA ARG A 72 -7.35 -3.40 -17.54
C ARG A 72 -8.02 -4.29 -16.48
N HIS A 73 -7.33 -5.35 -16.04
CA HIS A 73 -7.83 -6.28 -15.02
C HIS A 73 -7.32 -5.95 -13.60
N PHE A 74 -6.51 -4.90 -13.45
CA PHE A 74 -6.02 -4.48 -12.14
C PHE A 74 -7.21 -4.10 -11.23
N GLY A 75 -7.12 -4.50 -9.95
CA GLY A 75 -8.21 -4.32 -8.98
C GLY A 75 -9.17 -5.52 -8.88
N THR A 76 -9.30 -6.34 -9.93
CA THR A 76 -10.11 -7.58 -9.90
C THR A 76 -9.22 -8.83 -9.96
N CYS A 77 -8.20 -8.81 -10.82
CA CYS A 77 -7.21 -9.88 -10.90
C CYS A 77 -6.22 -9.77 -9.73
N GLY A 78 -6.11 -10.81 -8.91
CA GLY A 78 -5.19 -10.87 -7.77
C GLY A 78 -3.69 -10.94 -8.13
N GLY A 79 -3.34 -10.90 -9.41
CA GLY A 79 -1.95 -11.06 -9.87
C GLY A 79 -1.04 -9.86 -9.58
N CYS A 80 -1.59 -8.67 -9.36
CA CYS A 80 -0.82 -7.48 -9.04
C CYS A 80 -1.51 -6.66 -7.94
N LYS A 81 -0.72 -6.14 -6.99
CA LYS A 81 -1.23 -5.32 -5.87
C LYS A 81 -0.97 -3.81 -6.03
N MET A 82 0.16 -3.42 -6.64
CA MET A 82 0.64 -2.03 -6.60
C MET A 82 0.74 -1.35 -7.98
N GLN A 83 0.00 -1.78 -9.03
CA GLN A 83 0.12 -1.11 -10.34
C GLN A 83 -0.31 0.37 -10.34
N HIS A 84 -1.02 0.81 -9.31
CA HIS A 84 -1.41 2.19 -9.10
C HIS A 84 -0.31 3.04 -8.43
N LEU A 85 0.82 2.43 -8.04
CA LEU A 85 1.98 3.09 -7.46
C LEU A 85 3.12 3.08 -8.49
N GLN A 86 3.84 4.20 -8.65
CA GLN A 86 5.00 4.23 -9.54
C GLN A 86 6.06 3.19 -9.16
N ALA A 87 6.73 2.61 -10.15
CA ALA A 87 7.65 1.48 -9.93
C ALA A 87 8.79 1.80 -8.93
N GLY A 88 9.40 2.99 -9.04
CA GLY A 88 10.45 3.41 -8.11
C GLY A 88 9.95 3.53 -6.66
N ALA A 89 8.71 3.99 -6.46
CA ALA A 89 8.10 4.04 -5.14
C ALA A 89 7.78 2.63 -4.60
N GLN A 90 7.39 1.68 -5.45
CA GLN A 90 7.20 0.28 -5.03
C GLN A 90 8.51 -0.31 -4.47
N LEU A 91 9.66 0.02 -5.08
CA LEU A 91 10.97 -0.42 -4.60
C LEU A 91 11.31 0.22 -3.25
N ALA A 92 11.10 1.53 -3.12
CA ALA A 92 11.31 2.24 -1.86
C ALA A 92 10.44 1.67 -0.73
N THR A 93 9.16 1.37 -0.99
CA THR A 93 8.26 0.73 -0.02
C THR A 93 8.77 -0.63 0.42
N LYS A 94 9.20 -1.49 -0.51
CA LYS A 94 9.76 -2.81 -0.19
C LYS A 94 11.06 -2.72 0.60
N GLN A 95 11.93 -1.78 0.23
CA GLN A 95 13.17 -1.54 0.97
C GLN A 95 12.88 -1.10 2.40
N ARG A 96 11.96 -0.15 2.59
CA ARG A 96 11.58 0.30 3.93
C ARG A 96 11.00 -0.83 4.77
N ALA A 97 10.16 -1.68 4.19
CA ALA A 97 9.61 -2.83 4.92
C ALA A 97 10.69 -3.85 5.34
N LEU A 98 11.74 -4.04 4.52
CA LEU A 98 12.91 -4.83 4.89
C LEU A 98 13.65 -4.19 6.07
N GLU A 99 13.94 -2.89 5.99
CA GLU A 99 14.63 -2.13 7.05
C GLU A 99 13.84 -2.16 8.37
N ASP A 100 12.52 -1.96 8.30
CA ASP A 100 11.61 -2.05 9.43
C ASP A 100 11.61 -3.46 10.03
N GLY A 101 11.64 -4.51 9.20
CA GLY A 101 11.76 -5.89 9.66
C GLY A 101 13.07 -6.17 10.41
N LEU A 102 14.20 -5.72 9.86
CA LEU A 102 15.51 -5.86 10.51
C LEU A 102 15.54 -5.17 11.87
N TRP A 103 15.02 -3.94 11.94
CA TRP A 103 15.01 -3.18 13.17
C TRP A 103 13.99 -3.72 14.18
N HIS A 104 12.73 -3.91 13.79
CA HIS A 104 11.67 -4.21 14.73
C HIS A 104 11.64 -5.68 15.17
N LEU A 105 11.99 -6.62 14.29
CA LEU A 105 11.98 -8.06 14.60
C LEU A 105 13.34 -8.55 15.09
N ALA A 106 14.41 -8.25 14.35
CA ALA A 106 15.74 -8.79 14.63
C ALA A 106 16.60 -7.87 15.52
N LYS A 107 16.20 -6.61 15.74
CA LYS A 107 16.96 -5.60 16.50
C LYS A 107 18.36 -5.37 15.95
N VAL A 108 18.51 -5.47 14.62
CA VAL A 108 19.78 -5.24 13.92
C VAL A 108 19.67 -4.05 12.97
N LYS A 109 20.80 -3.38 12.74
CA LYS A 109 20.94 -2.34 11.73
C LYS A 109 22.11 -2.71 10.81
N PRO A 110 21.92 -2.72 9.48
CA PRO A 110 23.02 -2.98 8.56
C PRO A 110 24.01 -1.81 8.56
N ASP A 111 25.31 -2.12 8.52
CA ASP A 111 26.36 -1.11 8.37
C ASP A 111 26.29 -0.43 6.99
N GLN A 112 25.86 -1.17 5.97
CA GLN A 112 25.68 -0.69 4.61
C GLN A 112 24.39 -1.22 3.99
N VAL A 113 23.61 -0.31 3.39
CA VAL A 113 22.48 -0.66 2.54
C VAL A 113 22.90 -0.51 1.08
N LEU A 114 22.89 -1.63 0.35
CA LEU A 114 23.20 -1.63 -1.08
C LEU A 114 22.02 -1.13 -1.90
N ARG A 115 22.29 -0.65 -3.12
CA ARG A 115 21.23 -0.26 -4.05
C ARG A 115 20.34 -1.47 -4.39
N PRO A 116 19.01 -1.30 -4.47
CA PRO A 116 18.12 -2.37 -4.91
C PRO A 116 18.52 -2.90 -6.28
N ILE A 117 18.49 -4.24 -6.42
CA ILE A 117 18.58 -4.88 -7.74
C ILE A 117 17.18 -4.86 -8.33
N GLU A 118 17.01 -4.14 -9.43
CA GLU A 118 15.75 -4.02 -10.15
C GLU A 118 15.89 -4.47 -11.60
N GLY A 119 14.76 -4.84 -12.21
CA GLY A 119 14.66 -5.22 -13.61
C GLY A 119 13.52 -4.47 -14.30
N PRO A 120 13.14 -4.85 -15.53
CA PRO A 120 12.04 -4.23 -16.23
C PRO A 120 10.74 -4.29 -15.42
N ALA A 121 10.08 -3.14 -15.26
CA ALA A 121 8.80 -3.07 -14.53
C ALA A 121 7.64 -3.81 -15.25
N TRP A 122 7.82 -4.12 -16.53
CA TRP A 122 6.83 -4.77 -17.40
C TRP A 122 7.48 -5.87 -18.24
N GLY A 123 6.69 -6.87 -18.64
CA GLY A 123 7.17 -7.97 -19.48
C GLY A 123 8.12 -8.95 -18.79
N TYR A 124 8.24 -8.88 -17.46
CA TYR A 124 9.23 -9.65 -16.70
C TYR A 124 8.81 -11.11 -16.40
N ARG A 125 7.53 -11.48 -16.56
CA ARG A 125 7.05 -12.84 -16.30
C ARG A 125 7.12 -13.70 -17.56
N TYR A 126 8.00 -14.71 -17.55
CA TYR A 126 8.15 -15.67 -18.66
C TYR A 126 7.20 -16.88 -18.58
N ARG A 127 6.49 -17.05 -17.46
CA ARG A 127 5.55 -18.16 -17.23
C ARG A 127 4.28 -17.66 -16.55
N ALA A 128 3.14 -18.19 -16.98
CA ALA A 128 1.84 -18.02 -16.35
C ALA A 128 1.17 -19.40 -16.21
N ARG A 129 0.46 -19.60 -15.11
CA ARG A 129 -0.44 -20.74 -14.91
C ARG A 129 -1.83 -20.15 -14.75
N LEU A 130 -2.73 -20.55 -15.64
CA LEU A 130 -4.13 -20.16 -15.64
C LEU A 130 -4.93 -21.26 -14.95
#